data_AF-A0A6A4CSY7-F1
#
_entry.id   AF-A0A6A4CSY7-F1
#
_cell.length_a   1.000
_cell.length_b   1.000
_cell.length_c   1.000
_cell.angle_alpha   90.00
_cell.angle_beta   90.00
_cell.angle_gamma   90.00
#
_symmetry.space_group_name_H-M   'P 1'
#
loop_
_entity.id
_entity.type
_entity.pdbx_description
1 polymer ?
#
loop_
_entity_poly.entity_id
_entity_poly.type
_entity_poly.pdbx_seq_one_letter_code
_entity_poly.pdbx_strand_id
1 'polypeptide(L)'
;MDSRVAAVVKAEWSRRGRKKVDRAGLCERVAQIPVVDRENQRTLQLATNTSAYLISQLIKEGYLRRALRSSAAHHGGGHYFDPMYDVVHLDEKWFYVTKVGGKVYVLTGKDDVPIEDPPVQYAQSKRHIKEVMFLCAVARPRGDWDGKVGIWPVVETYTTQRASVNRPAGVE
;
A
#
# COMPACT_ATOMS: atom_id res chain seq x y z
N MET A 1 56.68 -33.42 20.76
CA MET A 1 55.76 -32.26 20.70
C MET A 1 56.35 -31.31 19.70
N ASP A 2 55.80 -31.28 18.48
CA ASP A 2 56.21 -30.30 17.48
C ASP A 2 54.96 -29.82 16.73
N SER A 3 54.71 -28.51 16.84
CA SER A 3 53.46 -27.84 16.50
C SER A 3 53.33 -27.66 14.98
N ARG A 4 52.27 -28.24 14.39
CA ARG A 4 51.86 -27.88 13.02
C ARG A 4 51.05 -26.59 13.07
N VAL A 5 51.72 -25.45 12.91
CA VAL A 5 51.06 -24.19 12.58
C VAL A 5 50.60 -24.29 11.13
N ALA A 6 49.29 -24.38 10.91
CA ALA A 6 48.72 -24.30 9.57
C ALA A 6 48.97 -22.89 9.02
N ALA A 7 49.83 -22.78 8.00
CA ALA A 7 50.05 -21.54 7.28
C ALA A 7 48.73 -21.08 6.63
N VAL A 8 48.20 -19.95 7.07
CA VAL A 8 47.08 -19.27 6.41
C VAL A 8 47.62 -18.64 5.12
N VAL A 9 47.44 -19.34 4.01
CA VAL A 9 47.73 -18.79 2.67
C VAL A 9 46.70 -17.72 2.37
N LYS A 10 47.11 -16.44 2.35
CA LYS A 10 46.30 -15.36 1.77
C LYS A 10 46.20 -15.62 0.26
N ALA A 11 44.98 -15.71 -0.26
CA ALA A 11 44.75 -15.85 -1.69
C ALA A 11 45.33 -14.64 -2.43
N GLU A 12 46.35 -14.86 -3.26
CA GLU A 12 46.84 -13.86 -4.20
C GLU A 12 45.88 -13.79 -5.38
N TRP A 13 45.20 -12.65 -5.52
CA TRP A 13 44.28 -12.41 -6.62
C TRP A 13 45.07 -12.21 -7.92
N SER A 14 44.65 -12.89 -9.00
CA SER A 14 45.18 -12.68 -10.35
C SER A 14 45.19 -11.19 -10.70
N ARG A 15 46.35 -10.67 -11.13
CA ARG A 15 46.49 -9.30 -11.66
C ARG A 15 45.86 -9.11 -13.04
N ARG A 16 45.41 -10.20 -13.68
CA ARG A 16 44.75 -10.19 -15.00
C ARG A 16 43.24 -10.41 -14.88
N GLY A 17 42.47 -9.62 -15.61
CA GLY A 17 41.00 -9.64 -15.64
C GLY A 17 40.34 -8.44 -14.97
N ARG A 18 39.01 -8.36 -15.07
CA ARG A 18 38.20 -7.31 -14.42
C ARG A 18 38.22 -7.53 -12.90
N LYS A 19 38.88 -6.65 -12.16
CA LYS A 19 38.96 -6.73 -10.70
C LYS A 19 37.56 -6.64 -10.10
N LYS A 20 37.24 -7.58 -9.19
CA LYS A 20 35.98 -7.53 -8.43
C LYS A 20 36.00 -6.30 -7.53
N VAL A 21 34.89 -5.57 -7.54
CA VAL A 21 34.71 -4.43 -6.64
C VAL A 21 34.36 -4.98 -5.26
N ASP A 22 35.02 -4.45 -4.23
CA ASP A 22 34.67 -4.77 -2.86
C ASP A 22 33.28 -4.18 -2.53
N ARG A 23 32.37 -5.06 -2.12
CA ARG A 23 30.98 -4.72 -1.80
C ARG A 23 30.88 -4.00 -0.47
N ALA A 24 31.71 -4.36 0.49
CA ALA A 24 31.74 -3.73 1.81
C ALA A 24 32.16 -2.26 1.69
N GLY A 25 33.29 -1.98 1.04
CA GLY A 25 33.73 -0.61 0.78
C GLY A 25 32.76 0.19 -0.09
N LEU A 26 31.97 -0.45 -0.97
CA LEU A 26 30.90 0.24 -1.69
C LEU A 26 29.73 0.62 -0.78
N CYS A 27 29.32 -0.27 0.13
CA CYS A 27 28.26 0.01 1.11
C CYS A 27 28.65 1.13 2.08
N GLU A 28 29.92 1.19 2.51
CA GLU A 28 30.44 2.28 3.34
C GLU A 28 30.35 3.63 2.61
N ARG A 29 30.75 3.68 1.34
CA ARG A 29 30.59 4.90 0.52
C ARG A 29 29.13 5.30 0.36
N VAL A 30 28.25 4.33 0.16
CA VAL A 30 26.80 4.59 0.16
C VAL A 30 26.41 5.19 1.51
N ALA A 31 26.86 4.63 2.64
CA ALA A 31 26.51 5.06 3.99
C ALA A 31 26.93 6.50 4.35
N GLN A 32 27.91 7.08 3.66
CA GLN A 32 28.33 8.48 3.86
C GLN A 32 27.48 9.52 3.11
N ILE A 33 26.68 9.10 2.12
CA ILE A 33 25.89 10.03 1.29
C ILE A 33 24.62 10.46 2.05
N PRO A 34 24.21 11.73 2.11
CA PRO A 34 22.92 12.09 2.72
C PRO A 34 21.74 11.30 2.13
N VAL A 35 20.75 10.90 2.95
CA VAL A 35 19.62 10.07 2.49
C VAL A 35 18.85 10.72 1.34
N VAL A 36 18.80 12.06 1.28
CA VAL A 36 18.18 12.83 0.18
C VAL A 36 18.85 12.56 -1.17
N ASP A 37 20.16 12.32 -1.20
CA ASP A 37 20.89 12.04 -2.45
C ASP A 37 20.81 10.55 -2.86
N ARG A 38 20.18 9.70 -2.03
CA ARG A 38 19.98 8.26 -2.29
C ARG A 38 18.56 7.91 -2.74
N GLU A 39 17.72 8.88 -3.05
CA GLU A 39 16.30 8.65 -3.37
C GLU A 39 16.11 7.83 -4.65
N ASN A 40 16.96 8.06 -5.65
CA ASN A 40 16.87 7.41 -6.94
C ASN A 40 18.19 6.71 -7.28
N GLN A 41 18.11 5.61 -8.05
CA GLN A 41 19.33 4.88 -8.46
C GLN A 41 20.32 5.77 -9.20
N ARG A 42 19.84 6.74 -10.00
CA ARG A 42 20.69 7.66 -10.76
C ARG A 42 21.45 8.64 -9.86
N THR A 43 20.80 9.21 -8.85
CA THR A 43 21.46 10.14 -7.92
C THR A 43 22.49 9.39 -7.07
N LEU A 44 22.15 8.17 -6.64
CA LEU A 44 23.07 7.30 -5.92
C LEU A 44 24.30 6.91 -6.78
N GLN A 45 24.11 6.63 -8.07
CA GLN A 45 25.22 6.33 -8.99
C GLN A 45 26.19 7.52 -9.10
N LEU A 46 25.66 8.73 -9.29
CA LEU A 46 26.46 9.95 -9.39
C LEU A 46 27.21 10.21 -8.07
N ALA A 47 26.52 10.13 -6.93
CA ALA A 47 27.10 10.40 -5.63
C ALA A 47 28.14 9.34 -5.19
N THR A 48 27.98 8.08 -5.61
CA THR A 48 28.96 7.01 -5.33
C THR A 48 30.04 6.87 -6.41
N ASN A 49 29.94 7.61 -7.52
CA ASN A 49 30.72 7.42 -8.73
C ASN A 49 30.80 5.93 -9.15
N THR A 50 29.63 5.26 -9.20
CA THR A 50 29.54 3.84 -9.58
C THR A 50 28.55 3.60 -10.70
N SER A 51 28.72 2.45 -11.36
CA SER A 51 27.84 2.06 -12.45
C SER A 51 26.48 1.59 -11.94
N ALA A 52 25.43 1.81 -12.74
CA ALA A 52 24.09 1.29 -12.50
C ALA A 52 24.05 -0.22 -12.22
N TYR A 53 24.97 -0.97 -12.84
CA TYR A 53 25.13 -2.40 -12.65
C TYR A 53 25.48 -2.75 -11.20
N LEU A 54 26.43 -2.04 -10.58
CA LEU A 54 26.85 -2.34 -9.20
C LEU A 54 25.76 -2.00 -8.19
N ILE A 55 25.06 -0.88 -8.38
CA ILE A 55 23.90 -0.53 -7.54
C ILE A 55 22.79 -1.58 -7.68
N SER A 56 22.53 -2.06 -8.90
CA SER A 56 21.54 -3.13 -9.14
C SER A 56 21.95 -4.45 -8.49
N GLN A 57 23.24 -4.79 -8.50
CA GLN A 57 23.77 -5.97 -7.81
C GLN A 57 23.65 -5.84 -6.29
N LEU A 58 23.95 -4.68 -5.71
CA LEU A 58 23.75 -4.46 -4.28
C LEU A 58 22.29 -4.63 -3.85
N ILE A 59 21.34 -4.25 -4.70
CA ILE A 59 19.91 -4.48 -4.44
C ILE A 59 19.58 -5.97 -4.53
N LYS A 60 20.06 -6.67 -5.57
CA LYS A 60 19.83 -8.11 -5.75
C LYS A 60 20.46 -8.96 -4.65
N GLU A 61 21.66 -8.59 -4.21
CA GLU A 61 22.41 -9.25 -3.15
C GLU A 61 21.92 -8.84 -1.74
N GLY A 62 20.96 -7.91 -1.64
CA GLY A 62 20.30 -7.54 -0.38
C GLY A 62 21.02 -6.48 0.47
N TYR A 63 22.14 -5.94 -0.02
CA TYR A 63 22.87 -4.85 0.65
C TYR A 63 22.11 -3.51 0.61
N LEU A 64 21.26 -3.31 -0.40
CA LEU A 64 20.41 -2.12 -0.52
C LEU A 64 18.95 -2.50 -0.69
N ARG A 65 18.07 -1.81 0.02
CA ARG A 65 16.61 -1.94 -0.14
C ARG A 65 15.97 -0.57 -0.30
N ARG A 66 14.96 -0.48 -1.16
CA ARG A 66 14.11 0.70 -1.24
C ARG A 66 13.08 0.65 -0.11
N ALA A 67 13.07 1.67 0.73
CA ALA A 67 12.10 1.83 1.81
C ALA A 67 11.29 3.11 1.59
N LEU A 68 10.03 3.08 2.00
CA LEU A 68 9.23 4.29 2.09
C LEU A 68 9.67 5.08 3.32
N ARG A 69 9.73 6.41 3.20
CA ARG A 69 9.92 7.28 4.36
C ARG A 69 8.65 7.17 5.21
N SER A 70 8.78 6.64 6.42
CA SER A 70 7.73 6.75 7.42
C SER A 70 7.89 8.08 8.14
N SER A 71 6.81 8.83 8.29
CA SER A 71 6.78 9.93 9.26
C SER A 71 7.03 9.35 10.65
N ALA A 72 8.02 9.88 11.36
CA ALA A 72 8.20 9.54 12.76
C ALA A 72 6.95 10.02 13.50
N ALA A 73 6.24 9.10 14.13
CA ALA A 73 5.19 9.48 15.07
C ALA A 73 5.82 10.35 16.16
N HIS A 74 5.19 11.49 16.47
CA HIS A 74 5.64 12.38 17.53
C HIS A 74 5.60 11.63 18.87
N HIS A 75 6.73 11.11 19.32
CA HIS A 75 6.88 10.49 20.65
C HIS A 75 7.54 11.51 21.56
N GLY A 76 6.76 12.50 21.97
CA GLY A 76 7.18 13.60 22.84
C GLY A 76 6.14 13.86 23.92
N GLY A 77 5.84 12.84 24.73
CA GLY A 77 4.89 12.93 25.84
C GLY A 77 4.53 11.53 26.31
N GLY A 78 4.54 11.30 27.63
CA GLY A 78 4.10 10.02 28.19
C GLY A 78 2.68 9.68 27.72
N HIS A 79 2.46 8.45 27.28
CA HIS A 79 1.13 8.00 26.88
C HIS A 79 0.36 7.61 28.14
N TYR A 80 -0.70 8.36 28.46
CA TYR A 80 -1.69 7.96 29.45
C TYR A 80 -2.88 7.31 28.73
N PHE A 81 -3.47 6.29 29.37
CA PHE A 81 -4.68 5.67 28.85
C PHE A 81 -5.89 6.56 29.14
N ASP A 82 -6.43 7.21 28.10
CA ASP A 82 -7.73 7.84 28.18
C ASP A 82 -8.83 6.78 27.95
N PRO A 83 -9.74 6.55 28.92
CA PRO A 83 -10.83 5.61 28.75
C PRO A 83 -11.93 6.07 27.77
N MET A 84 -11.95 7.34 27.36
CA MET A 84 -12.87 7.89 26.33
C MET A 84 -14.34 7.56 26.59
N TYR A 85 -14.77 7.58 27.86
CA TYR A 85 -16.14 7.23 28.20
C TYR A 85 -17.11 8.25 27.60
N ASP A 86 -16.84 9.54 27.73
CA ASP A 86 -17.67 10.65 27.24
C ASP A 86 -17.41 11.02 25.77
N VAL A 87 -16.78 10.14 24.99
CA VAL A 87 -16.43 10.40 23.59
C VAL A 87 -17.32 9.60 22.64
N VAL A 88 -17.83 10.30 21.61
CA VAL A 88 -18.47 9.69 20.44
C VAL A 88 -17.58 9.96 19.23
N HIS A 89 -17.16 8.90 18.56
CA HIS A 89 -16.43 8.99 17.30
C HIS A 89 -17.42 9.13 16.15
N LEU A 90 -17.19 10.14 15.32
CA LEU A 90 -17.94 10.38 14.09
C LEU A 90 -17.04 10.07 12.89
N ASP A 91 -17.58 9.37 11.91
CA ASP A 91 -16.90 9.09 10.64
C ASP A 91 -17.86 9.23 9.47
N GLU A 92 -17.34 9.72 8.35
CA GLU A 92 -18.06 9.78 7.08
C GLU A 92 -17.52 8.73 6.13
N LYS A 93 -18.41 7.90 5.57
CA LYS A 93 -18.02 6.83 4.67
C LYS A 93 -18.89 6.79 3.41
N TRP A 94 -18.24 6.72 2.26
CA TRP A 94 -18.87 6.48 0.97
C TRP A 94 -19.05 4.99 0.70
N PHE A 95 -20.27 4.58 0.33
CA PHE A 95 -20.61 3.23 -0.07
C PHE A 95 -21.16 3.20 -1.49
N TYR A 96 -20.71 2.24 -2.29
CA TYR A 96 -21.30 1.99 -3.60
C TYR A 96 -22.70 1.37 -3.45
N VAL A 97 -23.68 1.91 -4.18
CA VAL A 97 -25.05 1.38 -4.24
C VAL A 97 -25.06 -0.06 -4.78
N THR A 98 -24.17 -0.36 -5.72
CA THR A 98 -24.00 -1.72 -6.26
C THR A 98 -22.64 -2.29 -5.90
N LYS A 99 -22.61 -3.55 -5.46
CA LYS A 99 -21.34 -4.28 -5.24
C LYS A 99 -20.56 -4.38 -6.55
N VAL A 100 -19.29 -3.96 -6.52
CA VAL A 100 -18.41 -4.01 -7.69
C VAL A 100 -17.58 -5.28 -7.64
N GLY A 101 -17.59 -6.07 -8.72
CA GLY A 101 -16.72 -7.25 -8.84
C GLY A 101 -17.11 -8.42 -7.94
N GLY A 102 -18.39 -8.55 -7.59
CA GLY A 102 -18.90 -9.72 -6.88
C GLY A 102 -18.85 -10.98 -7.77
N LYS A 103 -18.40 -12.10 -7.20
CA LYS A 103 -18.54 -13.43 -7.84
C LYS A 103 -19.93 -13.97 -7.56
N VAL A 104 -20.59 -14.51 -8.58
CA VAL A 104 -21.89 -15.18 -8.45
C VAL A 104 -21.74 -16.62 -8.90
N TYR A 105 -22.51 -17.51 -8.29
CA TYR A 105 -22.71 -18.87 -8.80
C TYR A 105 -23.79 -18.80 -9.87
N VAL A 106 -23.51 -19.37 -11.02
CA VAL A 106 -24.41 -19.44 -12.18
C VAL A 106 -24.77 -20.91 -12.37
N LEU A 107 -26.05 -21.21 -12.55
CA LEU A 107 -26.52 -22.56 -12.82
C LEU A 107 -25.96 -23.06 -14.16
N THR A 108 -25.09 -24.05 -14.07
CA THR A 108 -24.58 -24.82 -15.20
C THR A 108 -25.32 -26.16 -15.31
N GLY A 109 -25.57 -26.60 -16.54
CA GLY A 109 -25.97 -27.98 -16.82
C GLY A 109 -24.84 -28.96 -16.49
N LYS A 110 -25.13 -30.27 -16.52
CA LYS A 110 -24.13 -31.32 -16.25
C LYS A 110 -22.96 -31.35 -17.24
N ASP A 111 -23.10 -30.68 -18.38
CA ASP A 111 -22.10 -30.59 -19.45
C ASP A 111 -21.28 -29.28 -19.38
N ASP A 112 -21.28 -28.59 -18.24
CA ASP A 112 -20.65 -27.26 -18.02
C ASP A 112 -21.18 -26.13 -18.92
N VAL A 113 -22.31 -26.35 -19.59
CA VAL A 113 -23.01 -25.32 -20.37
C VAL A 113 -23.87 -24.47 -19.45
N PRO A 114 -23.67 -23.14 -19.38
CA PRO A 114 -24.52 -22.26 -18.57
C PRO A 114 -25.97 -22.32 -19.05
N ILE A 115 -26.90 -22.55 -18.11
CA ILE A 115 -28.35 -22.51 -18.38
C ILE A 115 -28.84 -21.05 -18.26
N GLU A 116 -28.18 -20.27 -17.41
CA GLU A 116 -28.46 -18.86 -17.22
C GLU A 116 -27.20 -18.04 -17.50
N ASP A 117 -27.39 -16.83 -18.03
CA ASP A 117 -26.29 -15.89 -18.23
C ASP A 117 -25.93 -15.21 -16.89
N PRO A 118 -24.64 -14.95 -16.64
CA PRO A 118 -24.25 -14.16 -15.48
C PRO A 118 -24.86 -12.74 -15.56
N PRO A 119 -25.25 -12.15 -14.42
CA PRO A 119 -25.76 -10.78 -14.39
C PRO A 119 -24.72 -9.81 -14.94
N VAL A 120 -25.11 -9.05 -15.97
CA VAL A 120 -24.24 -8.08 -16.62
C VAL A 120 -24.28 -6.75 -15.87
N GLN A 121 -23.12 -6.29 -15.42
CA GLN A 121 -22.95 -4.92 -14.91
C GLN A 121 -22.43 -4.01 -16.02
N TYR A 122 -23.28 -3.10 -16.51
CA TYR A 122 -22.94 -2.20 -17.62
C TYR A 122 -22.05 -1.01 -17.23
N ALA A 123 -21.74 -0.82 -15.94
CA ALA A 123 -20.88 0.25 -15.47
C ALA A 123 -19.40 -0.08 -15.74
N GLN A 124 -18.83 0.51 -16.80
CA GLN A 124 -17.44 0.29 -17.24
C GLN A 124 -16.37 0.80 -16.25
N SER A 125 -16.73 1.70 -15.32
CA SER A 125 -15.81 2.25 -14.33
C SER A 125 -16.53 2.49 -13.00
N LYS A 126 -15.81 2.29 -11.89
CA LYS A 126 -16.29 2.58 -10.53
C LYS A 126 -16.80 4.02 -10.37
N ARG A 127 -16.23 4.95 -11.14
CA ARG A 127 -16.63 6.37 -11.14
C ARG A 127 -18.08 6.61 -11.57
N HIS A 128 -18.68 5.69 -12.32
CA HIS A 128 -20.06 5.80 -12.79
C HIS A 128 -21.06 5.06 -11.90
N ILE A 129 -20.58 4.40 -10.84
CA ILE A 129 -21.44 3.71 -9.88
C ILE A 129 -21.85 4.72 -8.84
N LYS A 130 -23.16 4.81 -8.57
CA LYS A 130 -23.68 5.73 -7.55
C LYS A 130 -23.05 5.38 -6.19
N GLU A 131 -22.52 6.39 -5.53
CA GLU A 131 -22.02 6.33 -4.16
C GLU A 131 -22.99 7.07 -3.24
N VAL A 132 -23.20 6.56 -2.02
CA VAL A 132 -23.98 7.20 -0.97
C VAL A 132 -23.06 7.39 0.23
N MET A 133 -23.02 8.59 0.77
CA MET A 133 -22.29 8.90 1.99
C MET A 133 -23.14 8.58 3.20
N PHE A 134 -22.54 7.99 4.22
CA PHE A 134 -23.16 7.78 5.52
C PHE A 134 -22.30 8.39 6.61
N LEU A 135 -22.94 9.12 7.51
CA LEU A 135 -22.37 9.54 8.78
C LEU A 135 -22.64 8.44 9.80
N CYS A 136 -21.58 7.94 10.43
CA CYS A 136 -21.66 6.91 11.47
C CYS A 136 -21.18 7.48 12.80
N ALA A 137 -21.90 7.15 13.88
CA ALA A 137 -21.53 7.51 15.24
C ALA A 137 -21.35 6.25 16.09
N VAL A 138 -20.18 6.11 16.71
CA VAL A 138 -19.83 4.98 17.58
C VAL A 138 -19.11 5.50 18.82
N ALA A 139 -19.55 5.05 19.99
CA ALA A 139 -18.88 5.28 21.26
C ALA A 139 -18.25 3.97 21.76
N ARG A 140 -17.53 4.05 22.88
CA ARG A 140 -16.97 2.88 23.53
C ARG A 140 -18.08 1.91 23.98
N PRO A 141 -18.02 0.60 23.65
CA PRO A 141 -18.95 -0.40 24.18
C PRO A 141 -18.93 -0.46 25.71
N ARG A 142 -20.08 -0.69 26.34
CA ARG A 142 -20.23 -0.72 27.81
C ARG A 142 -21.24 -1.77 28.22
N GLY A 143 -20.83 -2.70 29.07
CA GLY A 143 -21.73 -3.75 29.56
C GLY A 143 -22.35 -4.54 28.40
N ASP A 144 -23.67 -4.45 28.29
CA ASP A 144 -24.51 -5.06 27.25
C ASP A 144 -24.71 -4.17 26.00
N TRP A 145 -24.23 -2.92 26.00
CA TRP A 145 -24.31 -2.02 24.85
C TRP A 145 -23.07 -2.14 23.94
N ASP A 146 -23.32 -2.30 22.64
CA ASP A 146 -22.30 -2.51 21.60
C ASP A 146 -21.59 -1.22 21.15
N GLY A 147 -21.94 -0.07 21.74
CA GLY A 147 -21.33 1.22 21.45
C GLY A 147 -21.84 1.89 20.16
N LYS A 148 -22.73 1.26 19.39
CA LYS A 148 -23.24 1.86 18.16
C LYS A 148 -24.32 2.87 18.51
N VAL A 149 -24.14 4.12 18.07
CA VAL A 149 -25.12 5.19 18.27
C VAL A 149 -26.07 5.26 17.08
N GLY A 150 -25.53 5.23 15.87
CA GLY A 150 -26.36 5.25 14.66
C GLY A 150 -25.56 5.41 13.37
N ILE A 151 -26.29 5.28 12.26
CA ILE A 151 -25.80 5.52 10.91
C ILE A 151 -26.87 6.27 10.12
N TRP A 152 -26.51 7.38 9.49
CA TRP A 152 -27.44 8.25 8.76
C TRP A 152 -26.94 8.48 7.34
N PRO A 153 -27.79 8.32 6.31
CA PRO A 153 -27.42 8.69 4.95
C PRO A 153 -27.31 10.22 4.85
N VAL A 154 -26.18 10.70 4.35
CA VAL A 154 -26.01 12.11 3.96
C VAL A 154 -26.37 12.18 2.49
N VAL A 155 -27.66 12.44 2.22
CA VAL A 155 -28.22 12.50 0.88
C VAL A 155 -28.75 13.90 0.60
N GLU A 156 -28.38 14.45 -0.55
CA GLU A 156 -29.00 15.65 -1.09
C GLU A 156 -29.95 15.23 -2.21
N THR A 157 -31.24 15.51 -2.04
CA THR A 157 -32.24 15.35 -3.09
C THR A 157 -32.16 16.54 -4.04
N TYR A 158 -31.92 16.29 -5.32
CA TYR A 158 -31.91 17.34 -6.33
C TYR A 158 -32.85 16.98 -7.47
N THR A 159 -33.63 17.95 -7.92
CA THR A 159 -34.43 17.81 -9.13
C THR A 159 -33.52 17.75 -10.35
N THR A 160 -33.74 16.77 -11.22
CA THR A 160 -32.95 16.59 -12.44
C THR A 160 -33.10 17.81 -13.35
N GLN A 161 -32.03 18.61 -13.51
CA GLN A 161 -32.08 19.86 -14.29
C GLN A 161 -32.03 19.65 -15.80
N ARG A 162 -31.45 18.54 -16.27
CA ARG A 162 -31.25 18.26 -17.70
C ARG A 162 -31.81 16.91 -18.08
N ALA A 163 -32.59 16.88 -19.16
CA ALA A 163 -33.06 15.62 -19.73
C ALA A 163 -31.87 14.87 -20.37
N SER A 164 -31.82 13.57 -20.14
CA SER A 164 -30.89 12.64 -20.78
C SER A 164 -31.65 11.39 -21.21
N VAL A 165 -31.03 10.58 -22.07
CA VAL A 165 -31.61 9.31 -22.55
C VAL A 165 -32.08 8.41 -21.39
N ASN A 166 -31.40 8.48 -20.24
CA ASN A 166 -31.68 7.61 -19.09
C ASN A 166 -32.43 8.33 -17.95
N ARG A 167 -32.72 9.64 -18.05
CA ARG A 167 -33.40 10.40 -16.99
C ARG A 167 -34.08 11.68 -17.52
N PRO A 168 -35.42 11.82 -17.45
CA PRO A 168 -36.11 13.05 -17.86
C PRO A 168 -35.87 14.21 -16.89
N ALA A 169 -35.97 15.45 -17.39
CA ALA A 169 -35.88 16.65 -16.57
C ALA A 169 -37.09 16.77 -15.63
N GLY A 170 -36.91 17.38 -14.45
CA GLY A 170 -37.98 17.65 -13.50
C GLY A 170 -38.31 16.51 -12.53
N VAL A 171 -37.56 15.40 -12.56
CA VAL A 171 -37.75 14.26 -11.64
C VAL A 171 -36.75 14.35 -10.48
N GLU A 172 -37.25 14.18 -9.25
CA GLU A 172 -36.44 14.05 -8.02
C GLU A 172 -35.55 12.77 -8.01
#